data_AF-A0A0C1E4A4-F1
#
_entry.id   AF-A0A0C1E4A4-F1
#
_cell.length_a   1.000
_cell.length_b   1.000
_cell.length_c   1.000
_cell.angle_alpha   90.00
_cell.angle_beta   90.00
_cell.angle_gamma   90.00
#
_symmetry.space_group_name_H-M   'P 1'
#
loop_
_entity.id
_entity.type
_entity.pdbx_description
1 polymer ?
#
loop_
_entity_poly.entity_id
_entity_poly.type
_entity_poly.pdbx_seq_one_letter_code
_entity_poly.pdbx_strand_id
1 'polypeptide(L)'
;MSRFTGGDHLKPEDGLKYYIHQAMMVNELSGGYGAYEISNAKKADSGPSFGPIQYDIGGNNEGRNLLERIAREATDSKGNRFISDNEIKQMQIHLYKPFNKMSTEDKQVYQNLKPKLNQALASETGISLINRDYDKALDDKVNKVNNVISKITNPDNKKFLQSNMQAQVFIADIRNQYSDKVNDALKHFLNMSERDAGIKLPGKHGGVVKVKGKLDMEDLKNFRMNTAYGVKHPADARRRDNNIEEITAPTRPKPISKLDKLEAMMHGLLNDKDGSFAKQVLAENREVVDAFNAKVQEKMEQERQQTAAREISVQQNPAERELGGRSFG
;
A
#
# COMPACT_ATOMS: atom_id res chain seq x y z
N MET A 1 13.56 -10.80 -7.12
CA MET A 1 12.32 -10.91 -7.92
C MET A 1 12.32 -9.79 -8.93
N SER A 2 11.93 -10.05 -10.17
CA SER A 2 11.85 -9.01 -11.20
C SER A 2 10.68 -8.06 -10.93
N ARG A 3 10.90 -6.77 -11.14
CA ARG A 3 9.84 -5.76 -11.14
C ARG A 3 8.91 -6.01 -12.34
N PHE A 4 7.61 -5.83 -12.14
CA PHE A 4 6.59 -5.88 -13.18
C PHE A 4 6.80 -4.77 -14.22
N THR A 5 6.77 -5.15 -15.50
CA THR A 5 7.08 -4.25 -16.63
C THR A 5 5.90 -3.99 -17.57
N GLY A 6 4.75 -4.64 -17.35
CA GLY A 6 3.63 -4.60 -18.28
C GLY A 6 2.96 -3.24 -18.47
N GLY A 7 3.29 -2.24 -17.65
CA GLY A 7 2.83 -0.85 -17.82
C GLY A 7 3.95 0.17 -17.99
N ASP A 8 5.22 -0.24 -18.13
CA ASP A 8 6.37 0.68 -18.23
C ASP A 8 6.34 1.54 -19.51
N HIS A 9 5.58 1.10 -20.53
CA HIS A 9 5.39 1.84 -21.78
C HIS A 9 4.34 2.97 -21.65
N LEU A 10 3.50 2.93 -20.60
CA LEU A 10 2.43 3.91 -20.39
C LEU A 10 3.00 5.23 -19.91
N LYS A 11 2.45 6.33 -20.41
CA LYS A 11 2.83 7.70 -20.10
C LYS A 11 1.61 8.54 -19.71
N PRO A 12 1.79 9.71 -19.08
CA PRO A 12 0.66 10.58 -18.69
C PRO A 12 -0.31 10.91 -19.83
N GLU A 13 0.17 11.00 -21.08
CA GLU A 13 -0.66 11.22 -22.27
C GLU A 13 -1.63 10.06 -22.60
N ASP A 14 -1.39 8.85 -22.09
CA ASP A 14 -2.31 7.72 -22.21
C ASP A 14 -3.52 7.83 -21.25
N GLY A 15 -3.59 8.94 -20.49
CA GLY A 15 -4.74 9.33 -19.69
C GLY A 15 -5.07 8.34 -18.58
N LEU A 16 -6.35 8.01 -18.42
CA LEU A 16 -6.85 7.21 -17.30
C LEU A 16 -6.14 5.85 -17.18
N LYS A 17 -5.75 5.23 -18.30
CA LYS A 17 -5.05 3.94 -18.31
C LYS A 17 -3.73 4.01 -17.54
N TYR A 18 -2.93 5.05 -17.79
CA TYR A 18 -1.68 5.31 -17.09
C TYR A 18 -1.90 5.50 -15.59
N TYR A 19 -2.85 6.36 -15.20
CA TYR A 19 -3.05 6.65 -13.77
C TYR A 19 -3.65 5.47 -12.99
N ILE A 20 -4.50 4.66 -13.62
CA ILE A 20 -4.94 3.38 -13.05
C ILE A 20 -3.74 2.44 -12.84
N HIS A 21 -2.86 2.30 -13.84
CA HIS A 21 -1.66 1.49 -13.71
C HIS A 21 -0.80 1.95 -12.53
N GLN A 22 -0.47 3.24 -12.45
CA GLN A 22 0.33 3.81 -11.35
C GLN A 22 -0.32 3.53 -9.99
N ALA A 23 -1.63 3.74 -9.85
CA ALA A 23 -2.35 3.49 -8.61
C ALA A 23 -2.29 2.01 -8.20
N MET A 24 -2.44 1.09 -9.15
CA MET A 24 -2.34 -0.35 -8.89
C MET A 24 -0.94 -0.78 -8.43
N MET A 25 0.12 -0.19 -8.99
CA MET A 25 1.49 -0.51 -8.58
C MET A 25 1.74 -0.20 -7.10
N VAL A 26 1.24 0.94 -6.62
CA VAL A 26 1.44 1.37 -5.22
C VAL A 26 0.40 0.81 -4.25
N ASN A 27 -0.80 0.46 -4.72
CA ASN A 27 -1.88 -0.02 -3.86
C ASN A 27 -1.95 -1.54 -3.75
N GLU A 28 -1.65 -2.27 -4.84
CA GLU A 28 -1.90 -3.71 -4.93
C GLU A 28 -0.60 -4.53 -5.02
N LEU A 29 0.36 -4.06 -5.82
CA LEU A 29 1.49 -4.89 -6.24
C LEU A 29 2.77 -4.63 -5.46
N SER A 30 2.68 -4.11 -4.23
CA SER A 30 3.86 -3.84 -3.37
C SER A 30 4.98 -3.08 -4.10
N GLY A 31 4.64 -2.10 -4.94
CA GLY A 31 5.62 -1.35 -5.75
C GLY A 31 6.08 -2.05 -7.03
N GLY A 32 5.35 -3.06 -7.50
CA GLY A 32 5.62 -3.78 -8.74
C GLY A 32 6.26 -5.16 -8.57
N TYR A 33 6.33 -5.71 -7.35
CA TYR A 33 6.97 -7.00 -7.10
C TYR A 33 5.94 -8.13 -6.89
N GLY A 34 6.29 -9.34 -7.32
CA GLY A 34 5.48 -10.54 -7.13
C GLY A 34 4.53 -10.89 -8.29
N ALA A 35 4.49 -10.09 -9.37
CA ALA A 35 3.62 -10.38 -10.51
C ALA A 35 4.00 -11.65 -11.29
N TYR A 36 5.29 -11.96 -11.36
CA TYR A 36 5.81 -13.08 -12.15
C TYR A 36 6.05 -14.35 -11.32
N GLU A 37 5.32 -14.49 -10.21
CA GLU A 37 5.37 -15.67 -9.36
C GLU A 37 3.98 -16.05 -8.87
N ILE A 38 3.81 -17.35 -8.58
CA ILE A 38 2.59 -17.84 -7.96
C ILE A 38 2.72 -17.75 -6.44
N SER A 39 1.71 -17.13 -5.84
CA SER A 39 1.57 -16.97 -4.40
C SER A 39 0.26 -17.58 -3.93
N ASN A 40 0.07 -17.61 -2.61
CA ASN A 40 -1.20 -17.95 -1.99
C ASN A 40 -1.33 -17.17 -0.69
N ALA A 41 -2.54 -16.68 -0.41
CA ALA A 41 -2.87 -16.20 0.92
C ALA A 41 -3.20 -17.43 1.77
N LYS A 42 -2.19 -17.99 2.46
CA LYS A 42 -2.22 -19.20 3.29
C LYS A 42 -3.44 -19.38 4.24
N LYS A 43 -4.25 -18.32 4.47
CA LYS A 43 -5.37 -18.26 5.42
C LYS A 43 -6.70 -17.73 4.85
N ALA A 44 -6.85 -17.57 3.53
CA ALA A 44 -8.04 -16.94 2.93
C ALA A 44 -8.86 -17.86 2.01
N ASP A 45 -10.06 -17.39 1.64
CA ASP A 45 -10.93 -18.00 0.62
C ASP A 45 -10.37 -17.92 -0.82
N SER A 46 -9.20 -17.32 -1.01
CA SER A 46 -8.54 -17.21 -2.31
C SER A 46 -7.71 -18.46 -2.63
N GLY A 47 -7.70 -18.88 -3.89
CA GLY A 47 -6.81 -19.92 -4.40
C GLY A 47 -5.36 -19.44 -4.58
N PRO A 48 -4.49 -20.28 -5.18
CA PRO A 48 -3.24 -19.81 -5.74
C PRO A 48 -3.48 -18.66 -6.72
N SER A 49 -2.60 -17.67 -6.73
CA SER A 49 -2.75 -16.50 -7.60
C SER A 49 -1.41 -16.00 -8.11
N PHE A 50 -1.42 -15.33 -9.25
CA PHE A 50 -0.24 -14.73 -9.87
C PHE A 50 -0.62 -13.43 -10.59
N GLY A 51 0.37 -12.72 -11.13
CA GLY A 51 0.14 -11.56 -11.98
C GLY A 51 -0.13 -10.27 -11.21
N PRO A 52 -0.10 -9.13 -11.93
CA PRO A 52 -0.17 -7.79 -11.35
C PRO A 52 -1.52 -7.44 -10.70
N ILE A 53 -2.56 -8.21 -11.01
CA ILE A 53 -3.92 -8.02 -10.50
C ILE A 53 -4.41 -9.19 -9.64
N GLN A 54 -3.50 -10.09 -9.24
CA GLN A 54 -3.80 -11.31 -8.49
C GLN A 54 -4.87 -12.19 -9.17
N TYR A 55 -4.52 -12.78 -10.31
CA TYR A 55 -5.33 -13.79 -10.99
C TYR A 55 -5.51 -15.02 -10.09
N ASP A 56 -6.57 -15.04 -9.29
CA ASP A 56 -6.95 -16.18 -8.45
C ASP A 56 -7.42 -17.35 -9.32
N ILE A 57 -6.55 -18.32 -9.57
CA ILE A 57 -6.89 -19.48 -10.41
C ILE A 57 -7.88 -20.43 -9.72
N GLY A 58 -8.17 -20.23 -8.43
CA GLY A 58 -9.21 -20.94 -7.71
C GLY A 58 -10.61 -20.57 -8.18
N GLY A 59 -10.83 -19.34 -8.69
CA GLY A 59 -12.15 -18.85 -9.12
C GLY A 59 -12.17 -18.10 -10.45
N ASN A 60 -11.02 -17.79 -11.06
CA ASN A 60 -10.92 -17.00 -12.29
C ASN A 60 -10.56 -17.87 -13.50
N ASN A 61 -11.52 -18.10 -14.40
CA ASN A 61 -11.31 -18.86 -15.63
C ASN A 61 -10.28 -18.22 -16.58
N GLU A 62 -10.25 -16.89 -16.68
CA GLU A 62 -9.26 -16.19 -17.52
C GLU A 62 -7.85 -16.37 -16.95
N GLY A 63 -7.72 -16.28 -15.63
CA GLY A 63 -6.46 -16.57 -14.93
C GLY A 63 -5.98 -18.01 -15.16
N ARG A 64 -6.88 -18.99 -15.16
CA ARG A 64 -6.56 -20.39 -15.50
C ARG A 64 -6.09 -20.51 -16.94
N ASN A 65 -6.82 -19.93 -17.89
CA ASN A 65 -6.47 -19.98 -19.31
C ASN A 65 -5.10 -19.36 -19.59
N LEU A 66 -4.78 -18.22 -18.95
CA LEU A 66 -3.48 -17.58 -19.04
C LEU A 66 -2.37 -18.48 -18.47
N LEU A 67 -2.59 -19.08 -17.29
CA LEU A 67 -1.61 -19.95 -16.66
C LEU A 67 -1.36 -21.22 -17.48
N GLU A 68 -2.41 -21.84 -18.03
CA GLU A 68 -2.27 -23.01 -18.91
C GLU A 68 -1.52 -22.67 -20.18
N ARG A 69 -1.79 -21.50 -20.77
CA ARG A 69 -1.07 -21.02 -21.95
C ARG A 69 0.42 -20.85 -21.64
N ILE A 70 0.75 -20.20 -20.52
CA ILE A 70 2.14 -20.06 -20.07
C ILE A 70 2.79 -21.43 -19.86
N ALA A 71 2.09 -22.39 -19.23
CA ALA A 71 2.60 -23.74 -19.01
C ALA A 71 2.87 -24.52 -20.31
N ARG A 72 2.16 -24.20 -21.40
CA ARG A 72 2.35 -24.81 -22.72
C ARG A 72 3.44 -24.14 -23.55
N GLU A 73 3.60 -22.82 -23.43
CA GLU A 73 4.49 -22.03 -24.29
C GLU A 73 5.85 -21.69 -23.63
N ALA A 74 5.96 -21.68 -22.30
CA ALA A 74 7.20 -21.30 -21.62
C ALA A 74 8.24 -22.44 -21.64
N THR A 75 9.43 -22.13 -22.16
CA THR A 75 10.55 -23.06 -22.26
C THR A 75 11.82 -22.52 -21.60
N ASP A 76 12.71 -23.42 -21.18
CA ASP A 76 14.07 -23.09 -20.78
C ASP A 76 14.93 -22.64 -21.99
N SER A 77 16.19 -22.29 -21.72
CA SER A 77 17.14 -21.87 -22.77
C SER A 77 17.49 -22.96 -23.78
N LYS A 78 17.09 -24.21 -23.53
CA LYS A 78 17.27 -25.36 -24.43
C LYS A 78 15.99 -25.72 -25.19
N GLY A 79 14.91 -24.96 -25.00
CA GLY A 79 13.61 -25.22 -25.64
C GLY A 79 12.76 -26.28 -24.93
N ASN A 80 13.15 -26.75 -23.73
CA ASN A 80 12.33 -27.68 -22.96
C ASN A 80 11.25 -26.93 -22.18
N ARG A 81 10.02 -27.41 -22.22
CA ARG A 81 8.94 -26.84 -21.41
C ARG A 81 9.21 -27.01 -19.92
N PHE A 82 8.93 -25.95 -19.14
CA PHE A 82 9.03 -26.02 -17.67
C PHE A 82 7.96 -26.94 -17.05
N ILE A 83 6.78 -27.01 -17.68
CA ILE A 83 5.61 -27.75 -17.21
C ILE A 83 5.19 -28.76 -18.28
N SER A 84 5.16 -30.05 -17.92
CA SER A 84 4.70 -31.13 -18.79
C SER A 84 3.17 -31.20 -18.90
N ASP A 85 2.66 -31.94 -19.89
CA ASP A 85 1.20 -32.12 -20.05
C ASP A 85 0.57 -32.88 -18.87
N ASN A 86 1.30 -33.79 -18.25
CA ASN A 86 0.84 -34.45 -17.03
C ASN A 86 0.72 -33.43 -15.89
N GLU A 87 1.69 -32.54 -15.73
CA GLU A 87 1.64 -31.50 -14.68
C GLU A 87 0.53 -30.48 -14.94
N ILE A 88 0.21 -30.15 -16.19
CA ILE A 88 -0.98 -29.34 -16.50
C ILE A 88 -2.26 -30.05 -16.03
N LYS A 89 -2.40 -31.36 -16.26
CA LYS A 89 -3.55 -32.13 -15.73
C LYS A 89 -3.59 -32.09 -14.21
N GLN A 90 -2.44 -32.21 -13.54
CA GLN A 90 -2.35 -32.08 -12.08
C GLN A 90 -2.78 -30.68 -11.61
N MET A 91 -2.40 -29.62 -12.32
CA MET A 91 -2.87 -28.26 -12.02
C MET A 91 -4.40 -28.16 -12.08
N GLN A 92 -5.02 -28.71 -13.12
CA GLN A 92 -6.47 -28.66 -13.32
C GLN A 92 -7.23 -29.40 -12.21
N ILE A 93 -6.72 -30.55 -11.77
CA ILE A 93 -7.34 -31.39 -10.73
C ILE A 93 -7.18 -30.76 -9.34
N HIS A 94 -5.98 -30.26 -9.04
CA HIS A 94 -5.60 -29.93 -7.67
C HIS A 94 -5.64 -28.43 -7.35
N LEU A 95 -5.37 -27.55 -8.32
CA LEU A 95 -5.16 -26.13 -8.06
C LEU A 95 -6.38 -25.23 -8.34
N TYR A 96 -7.36 -25.69 -9.12
CA TYR A 96 -8.49 -24.86 -9.58
C TYR A 96 -9.62 -24.80 -8.55
N LYS A 97 -9.26 -24.52 -7.31
CA LYS A 97 -10.15 -24.37 -6.17
C LYS A 97 -9.58 -23.39 -5.14
N PRO A 98 -10.42 -22.79 -4.28
CA PRO A 98 -9.97 -22.01 -3.13
C PRO A 98 -8.93 -22.74 -2.27
N PHE A 99 -7.91 -22.05 -1.77
CA PHE A 99 -6.80 -22.68 -1.05
C PHE A 99 -7.24 -23.30 0.27
N ASN A 100 -8.25 -22.73 0.94
CA ASN A 100 -8.85 -23.29 2.15
C ASN A 100 -9.67 -24.57 1.89
N LYS A 101 -10.06 -24.84 0.64
CA LYS A 101 -10.74 -26.07 0.20
C LYS A 101 -9.77 -27.13 -0.33
N MET A 102 -8.47 -26.83 -0.40
CA MET A 102 -7.46 -27.78 -0.83
C MET A 102 -7.19 -28.84 0.24
N SER A 103 -7.21 -30.10 -0.19
CA SER A 103 -6.77 -31.24 0.63
C SER A 103 -5.26 -31.16 0.94
N THR A 104 -4.77 -32.06 1.80
CA THR A 104 -3.32 -32.20 2.04
C THR A 104 -2.58 -32.57 0.75
N GLU A 105 -3.18 -33.43 -0.08
CA GLU A 105 -2.65 -33.82 -1.39
C GLU A 105 -2.60 -32.63 -2.35
N ASP A 106 -3.70 -31.86 -2.47
CA ASP A 106 -3.75 -30.67 -3.31
C ASP A 106 -2.62 -29.68 -2.94
N LYS A 107 -2.40 -29.49 -1.63
CA LYS A 107 -1.33 -28.62 -1.11
C LYS A 107 0.05 -29.18 -1.42
N GLN A 108 0.26 -30.50 -1.33
CA GLN A 108 1.52 -31.12 -1.67
C GLN A 108 1.82 -30.97 -3.17
N VAL A 109 0.83 -31.21 -4.03
CA VAL A 109 0.93 -30.99 -5.49
C VAL A 109 1.27 -29.53 -5.77
N TYR A 110 0.61 -28.59 -5.11
CA TYR A 110 0.94 -27.16 -5.23
C TYR A 110 2.40 -26.87 -4.85
N GLN A 111 2.91 -27.38 -3.72
CA GLN A 111 4.30 -27.15 -3.32
C GLN A 111 5.29 -27.74 -4.33
N ASN A 112 4.98 -28.91 -4.89
CA ASN A 112 5.83 -29.58 -5.87
C ASN A 112 5.87 -28.81 -7.21
N LEU A 113 4.73 -28.27 -7.65
CA LEU A 113 4.62 -27.52 -8.92
C LEU A 113 5.10 -26.08 -8.82
N LYS A 114 5.00 -25.46 -7.63
CA LYS A 114 5.30 -24.04 -7.43
C LYS A 114 6.65 -23.60 -7.99
N PRO A 115 7.78 -24.30 -7.79
CA PRO A 115 9.07 -23.88 -8.36
C PRO A 115 9.04 -23.81 -9.89
N LYS A 116 8.43 -24.80 -10.55
CA LYS A 116 8.33 -24.85 -12.01
C LYS A 116 7.36 -23.79 -12.55
N LEU A 117 6.25 -23.56 -11.84
CA LEU A 117 5.31 -22.49 -12.17
C LEU A 117 5.99 -21.13 -12.08
N ASN A 118 6.78 -20.88 -11.03
CA ASN A 118 7.57 -19.66 -10.89
C ASN A 118 8.58 -19.49 -12.03
N GLN A 119 9.25 -20.57 -12.45
CA GLN A 119 10.15 -20.53 -13.61
C GLN A 119 9.40 -20.19 -14.90
N ALA A 120 8.23 -20.81 -15.13
CA ALA A 120 7.41 -20.54 -16.30
C ALA A 120 6.89 -19.09 -16.31
N LEU A 121 6.39 -18.59 -15.18
CA LEU A 121 5.88 -17.22 -15.02
C LEU A 121 6.97 -16.16 -15.19
N ALA A 122 8.19 -16.44 -14.71
CA ALA A 122 9.34 -15.54 -14.80
C ALA A 122 10.14 -15.67 -16.11
N SER A 123 9.79 -16.62 -16.98
CA SER A 123 10.40 -16.75 -18.32
C SER A 123 10.04 -15.57 -19.23
N GLU A 124 10.80 -15.35 -20.30
CA GLU A 124 10.50 -14.32 -21.29
C GLU A 124 9.08 -14.47 -21.87
N THR A 125 8.70 -15.69 -22.24
CA THR A 125 7.34 -16.03 -22.69
C THR A 125 6.30 -15.73 -21.61
N GLY A 126 6.55 -16.13 -20.36
CA GLY A 126 5.65 -15.88 -19.23
C GLY A 126 5.41 -14.39 -19.00
N ILE A 127 6.49 -13.61 -18.91
CA ILE A 127 6.47 -12.15 -18.75
C ILE A 127 5.69 -11.50 -19.90
N SER A 128 5.98 -11.87 -21.15
CA SER A 128 5.32 -11.34 -22.33
C SER A 128 3.80 -11.62 -22.32
N LEU A 129 3.40 -12.84 -22.00
CA LEU A 129 1.99 -13.23 -21.92
C LEU A 129 1.25 -12.50 -20.80
N ILE A 130 1.86 -12.39 -19.61
CA ILE A 130 1.29 -11.66 -18.46
C ILE A 130 1.15 -10.18 -18.77
N ASN A 131 2.17 -9.56 -19.36
CA ASN A 131 2.15 -8.14 -19.72
C ASN A 131 1.06 -7.83 -20.76
N ARG A 132 0.92 -8.68 -21.78
CA ARG A 132 -0.13 -8.51 -22.80
C ARG A 132 -1.53 -8.70 -22.23
N ASP A 133 -1.71 -9.63 -21.29
CA ASP A 133 -3.02 -9.82 -20.64
C ASP A 133 -3.36 -8.64 -19.72
N TYR A 134 -2.37 -8.14 -18.98
CA TYR A 134 -2.53 -6.97 -18.12
C TYR A 134 -3.02 -5.73 -18.88
N ASP A 135 -2.53 -5.52 -20.10
CA ASP A 135 -2.96 -4.40 -20.94
C ASP A 135 -4.49 -4.43 -21.20
N LYS A 136 -5.04 -5.62 -21.48
CA LYS A 136 -6.49 -5.83 -21.62
C LYS A 136 -7.23 -5.60 -20.32
N ALA A 137 -6.65 -6.03 -19.19
CA ALA A 137 -7.25 -5.80 -17.88
C ALA A 137 -7.31 -4.31 -17.53
N LEU A 138 -6.33 -3.51 -17.96
CA LEU A 138 -6.37 -2.07 -17.84
C LEU A 138 -7.45 -1.44 -18.72
N ASP A 139 -7.59 -1.87 -19.97
CA ASP A 139 -8.66 -1.39 -20.87
C ASP A 139 -10.06 -1.68 -20.29
N ASP A 140 -10.26 -2.88 -19.76
CA ASP A 140 -11.52 -3.24 -19.09
C ASP A 140 -11.79 -2.34 -17.86
N LYS A 141 -10.77 -2.02 -17.06
CA LYS A 141 -10.90 -1.08 -15.93
C LYS A 141 -11.29 0.31 -16.41
N VAL A 142 -10.65 0.84 -17.46
CA VAL A 142 -10.99 2.13 -18.07
C VAL A 142 -12.44 2.12 -18.56
N ASN A 143 -12.83 1.09 -19.30
CA ASN A 143 -14.20 0.94 -19.81
C ASN A 143 -15.24 0.89 -18.70
N LYS A 144 -14.94 0.19 -17.59
CA LYS A 144 -15.81 0.11 -16.41
C LYS A 144 -16.00 1.48 -15.74
N VAL A 145 -14.94 2.28 -15.61
CA VAL A 145 -15.04 3.66 -15.09
C VAL A 145 -15.88 4.52 -16.01
N ASN A 146 -15.58 4.52 -17.32
CA ASN A 146 -16.31 5.29 -18.32
C ASN A 146 -17.80 4.94 -18.33
N ASN A 147 -18.15 3.65 -18.24
CA ASN A 147 -19.52 3.18 -18.14
C ASN A 147 -20.23 3.70 -16.88
N VAL A 148 -19.57 3.71 -15.72
CA VAL A 148 -20.13 4.31 -14.49
C VAL A 148 -20.44 5.79 -14.71
N ILE A 149 -19.46 6.56 -15.21
CA ILE A 149 -19.59 8.01 -15.42
C ILE A 149 -20.66 8.33 -16.47
N SER A 150 -20.75 7.53 -17.53
CA SER A 150 -21.75 7.72 -18.60
C SER A 150 -23.20 7.66 -18.08
N LYS A 151 -23.43 6.86 -17.05
CA LYS A 151 -24.74 6.60 -16.43
C LYS A 151 -25.11 7.58 -15.31
N ILE A 152 -24.21 8.51 -14.97
CA ILE A 152 -24.54 9.58 -14.02
C ILE A 152 -25.55 10.53 -14.69
N THR A 153 -26.69 10.74 -14.04
CA THR A 153 -27.79 11.60 -14.51
C THR A 153 -27.68 13.01 -13.97
N ASN A 154 -27.07 13.20 -12.79
CA ASN A 154 -26.77 14.54 -12.26
C ASN A 154 -25.68 15.22 -13.13
N PRO A 155 -25.98 16.34 -13.82
CA PRO A 155 -25.07 16.93 -14.80
C PRO A 155 -23.81 17.53 -14.18
N ASP A 156 -23.92 18.15 -13.00
CA ASP A 156 -22.77 18.75 -12.31
C ASP A 156 -21.80 17.67 -11.83
N ASN A 157 -22.34 16.60 -11.23
CA ASN A 157 -21.53 15.47 -10.78
C ASN A 157 -20.88 14.76 -11.98
N LYS A 158 -21.63 14.56 -13.08
CA LYS A 158 -21.08 13.97 -14.30
C LYS A 158 -19.91 14.80 -14.84
N LYS A 159 -20.07 16.12 -14.91
CA LYS A 159 -19.00 17.04 -15.35
C LYS A 159 -17.77 16.97 -14.44
N PHE A 160 -17.97 16.95 -13.12
CA PHE A 160 -16.87 16.77 -12.16
C PHE A 160 -16.11 15.46 -12.42
N LEU A 161 -16.83 14.33 -12.50
CA LEU A 161 -16.21 13.02 -12.70
C LEU A 161 -15.52 12.89 -14.07
N GLN A 162 -16.05 13.52 -15.12
CA GLN A 162 -15.42 13.53 -16.45
C GLN A 162 -14.14 14.38 -16.50
N SER A 163 -14.04 15.43 -15.69
CA SER A 163 -12.91 16.37 -15.71
C SER A 163 -11.87 16.11 -14.62
N ASN A 164 -12.16 15.26 -13.64
CA ASN A 164 -11.27 15.01 -12.51
C ASN A 164 -10.64 13.61 -12.58
N MET A 165 -9.34 13.55 -12.91
CA MET A 165 -8.59 12.29 -12.99
C MET A 165 -8.53 11.55 -11.65
N GLN A 166 -8.37 12.26 -10.54
CA GLN A 166 -8.35 11.68 -9.19
C GLN A 166 -9.65 10.93 -8.90
N ALA A 167 -10.80 11.51 -9.25
CA ALA A 167 -12.11 10.89 -9.08
C ALA A 167 -12.28 9.63 -9.96
N GLN A 168 -11.79 9.66 -11.20
CA GLN A 168 -11.83 8.51 -12.11
C GLN A 168 -11.00 7.34 -11.58
N VAL A 169 -9.78 7.61 -11.11
CA VAL A 169 -8.90 6.60 -10.49
C VAL A 169 -9.49 6.10 -9.18
N PHE A 170 -10.13 6.97 -8.39
CA PHE A 170 -10.85 6.57 -7.18
C PHE A 170 -11.97 5.56 -7.49
N ILE A 171 -12.77 5.79 -8.54
CA ILE A 171 -13.82 4.84 -8.97
C ILE A 171 -13.19 3.49 -9.36
N ALA A 172 -12.07 3.51 -10.09
CA ALA A 172 -11.35 2.28 -10.45
C ALA A 172 -10.86 1.51 -9.22
N ASP A 173 -10.29 2.21 -8.23
CA ASP A 173 -9.77 1.62 -6.99
C ASP A 173 -10.88 1.08 -6.09
N ILE A 174 -12.02 1.79 -5.96
CA ILE A 174 -13.20 1.24 -5.25
C ILE A 174 -13.66 -0.06 -5.91
N ARG A 175 -13.69 -0.09 -7.25
CA ARG A 175 -14.08 -1.30 -7.97
C ARG A 175 -13.11 -2.45 -7.77
N ASN A 176 -11.83 -2.16 -7.66
CA ASN A 176 -10.80 -3.16 -7.40
C ASN A 176 -10.90 -3.74 -5.98
N GLN A 177 -11.16 -2.88 -5.00
CA GLN A 177 -11.02 -3.22 -3.59
C GLN A 177 -12.30 -3.79 -2.95
N TYR A 178 -13.48 -3.43 -3.46
CA TYR A 178 -14.75 -3.70 -2.78
C TYR A 178 -15.71 -4.52 -3.64
N SER A 179 -16.66 -5.18 -2.97
CA SER A 179 -17.69 -6.02 -3.60
C SER A 179 -18.67 -5.21 -4.45
N ASP A 180 -19.46 -5.92 -5.26
CA ASP A 180 -20.50 -5.32 -6.11
C ASP A 180 -21.48 -4.46 -5.31
N LYS A 181 -21.84 -4.86 -4.08
CA LYS A 181 -22.74 -4.07 -3.22
C LYS A 181 -22.19 -2.68 -2.90
N VAL A 182 -20.89 -2.57 -2.61
CA VAL A 182 -20.25 -1.27 -2.35
C VAL A 182 -20.17 -0.46 -3.64
N ASN A 183 -19.87 -1.10 -4.76
CA ASN A 183 -19.84 -0.46 -6.07
C ASN A 183 -21.22 0.07 -6.50
N ASP A 184 -22.30 -0.65 -6.22
CA ASP A 184 -23.65 -0.19 -6.49
C ASP A 184 -24.05 0.98 -5.58
N ALA A 185 -23.65 0.94 -4.31
CA ALA A 185 -23.81 2.08 -3.41
C ALA A 185 -23.04 3.32 -3.89
N LEU A 186 -21.83 3.14 -4.45
CA LEU A 186 -21.07 4.23 -5.06
C LEU A 186 -21.83 4.83 -6.25
N LYS A 187 -22.33 4.00 -7.17
CA LYS A 187 -23.11 4.50 -8.33
C LYS A 187 -24.32 5.32 -7.90
N HIS A 188 -25.00 4.92 -6.81
CA HIS A 188 -26.08 5.71 -6.23
C HIS A 188 -25.55 7.03 -5.66
N PHE A 189 -24.51 6.98 -4.82
CA PHE A 189 -23.90 8.16 -4.20
C PHE A 189 -23.46 9.21 -5.22
N LEU A 190 -22.85 8.79 -6.33
CA LEU A 190 -22.38 9.68 -7.39
C LEU A 190 -23.52 10.44 -8.10
N ASN A 191 -24.77 9.99 -7.99
CA ASN A 191 -25.95 10.69 -8.53
C ASN A 191 -26.63 11.62 -7.52
N MET A 192 -26.26 11.55 -6.24
CA MET A 192 -26.87 12.34 -5.19
C MET A 192 -26.41 13.79 -5.21
N SER A 193 -27.23 14.63 -4.61
CA SER A 193 -26.99 16.04 -4.31
C SER A 193 -27.01 16.27 -2.80
N GLU A 194 -26.66 17.49 -2.37
CA GLU A 194 -26.79 17.92 -0.98
C GLU A 194 -28.23 17.86 -0.44
N ARG A 195 -29.24 17.83 -1.32
CA ARG A 195 -30.66 17.79 -0.92
C ARG A 195 -31.10 16.39 -0.50
N ASP A 196 -30.39 15.37 -0.94
CA ASP A 196 -30.71 13.98 -0.62
C ASP A 196 -30.36 13.65 0.85
N ALA A 197 -31.07 12.70 1.43
CA ALA A 197 -30.94 12.37 2.86
C ALA A 197 -29.61 11.69 3.25
N GLY A 198 -28.82 11.25 2.27
CA GLY A 198 -27.66 10.37 2.49
C GLY A 198 -27.99 8.90 2.22
N ILE A 199 -26.96 8.06 2.10
CA ILE A 199 -27.10 6.61 1.94
C ILE A 199 -26.33 5.86 3.03
N LYS A 200 -26.92 4.76 3.50
CA LYS A 200 -26.24 3.80 4.38
C LYS A 200 -25.38 2.88 3.53
N LEU A 201 -24.08 2.82 3.82
CA LEU A 201 -23.16 1.94 3.11
C LEU A 201 -23.31 0.48 3.58
N PRO A 202 -23.14 -0.49 2.67
CA PRO A 202 -23.34 -1.90 2.99
C PRO A 202 -22.27 -2.43 3.96
N GLY A 203 -22.66 -3.43 4.74
CA GLY A 203 -21.81 -4.11 5.73
C GLY A 203 -22.10 -3.68 7.18
N LYS A 204 -21.76 -4.55 8.14
CA LYS A 204 -22.08 -4.39 9.57
C LYS A 204 -21.62 -3.05 10.15
N HIS A 205 -20.48 -2.54 9.68
CA HIS A 205 -19.86 -1.29 10.14
C HIS A 205 -19.96 -0.16 9.12
N GLY A 206 -20.74 -0.29 8.04
CA GLY A 206 -20.90 0.77 7.06
C GLY A 206 -21.56 2.01 7.67
N GLY A 207 -21.01 3.19 7.42
CA GLY A 207 -21.54 4.48 7.87
C GLY A 207 -22.66 5.01 6.98
N VAL A 208 -23.22 6.16 7.34
CA VAL A 208 -24.11 6.94 6.48
C VAL A 208 -23.29 8.05 5.85
N VAL A 209 -23.38 8.22 4.54
CA VAL A 209 -22.67 9.25 3.79
C VAL A 209 -23.64 10.11 3.00
N LYS A 210 -23.28 11.39 2.86
CA LYS A 210 -24.08 12.40 2.18
C LYS A 210 -23.15 13.38 1.48
N VAL A 211 -23.54 13.83 0.29
CA VAL A 211 -22.86 14.88 -0.47
C VAL A 211 -23.02 16.21 0.26
N LYS A 212 -21.93 16.95 0.45
CA LYS A 212 -21.95 18.28 1.09
C LYS A 212 -21.72 19.37 0.04
N GLY A 213 -22.78 20.11 -0.31
CA GLY A 213 -22.72 21.07 -1.40
C GLY A 213 -22.65 20.37 -2.76
N LYS A 214 -21.57 20.60 -3.50
CA LYS A 214 -21.29 19.92 -4.78
C LYS A 214 -20.39 18.72 -4.54
N LEU A 215 -20.67 17.62 -5.23
CA LEU A 215 -19.82 16.43 -5.16
C LEU A 215 -18.37 16.77 -5.47
N ASP A 216 -17.48 16.45 -4.54
CA ASP A 216 -16.05 16.67 -4.67
C ASP A 216 -15.21 15.47 -4.19
N MET A 217 -13.89 15.63 -4.13
CA MET A 217 -13.00 14.56 -3.67
C MET A 217 -13.15 14.25 -2.18
N GLU A 218 -13.55 15.20 -1.34
CA GLU A 218 -13.73 14.94 0.09
C GLU A 218 -15.00 14.14 0.36
N ASP A 219 -16.04 14.33 -0.44
CA ASP A 219 -17.21 13.44 -0.45
C ASP A 219 -16.82 11.99 -0.85
N LEU A 220 -15.96 11.82 -1.86
CA LEU A 220 -15.48 10.50 -2.28
C LEU A 220 -14.60 9.83 -1.21
N LYS A 221 -13.65 10.57 -0.63
CA LYS A 221 -12.82 10.06 0.49
C LYS A 221 -13.71 9.69 1.68
N ASN A 222 -14.70 10.52 2.01
CA ASN A 222 -15.68 10.24 3.06
C ASN A 222 -16.50 8.97 2.76
N PHE A 223 -16.89 8.74 1.50
CA PHE A 223 -17.51 7.49 1.06
C PHE A 223 -16.63 6.28 1.41
N ARG A 224 -15.35 6.29 1.01
CA ARG A 224 -14.40 5.19 1.30
C ARG A 224 -14.25 4.94 2.78
N MET A 225 -14.01 6.01 3.55
CA MET A 225 -13.78 5.94 5.00
C MET A 225 -14.98 5.38 5.76
N ASN A 226 -16.19 5.53 5.22
CA ASN A 226 -17.42 4.99 5.82
C ASN A 226 -17.84 3.63 5.25
N THR A 227 -17.10 3.05 4.30
CA THR A 227 -17.32 1.63 3.96
C THR A 227 -17.00 0.75 5.18
N ALA A 228 -17.64 -0.41 5.31
CA ALA A 228 -17.36 -1.30 6.45
C ALA A 228 -15.87 -1.68 6.57
N TYR A 229 -15.17 -1.79 5.45
CA TYR A 229 -13.72 -2.00 5.42
C TYR A 229 -12.96 -0.72 5.81
N GLY A 230 -13.30 0.45 5.28
CA GLY A 230 -12.66 1.72 5.62
C GLY A 230 -12.77 2.04 7.11
N VAL A 231 -13.91 1.76 7.74
CA VAL A 231 -14.11 1.89 9.20
C VAL A 231 -13.19 0.95 9.97
N LYS A 232 -13.00 -0.29 9.50
CA LYS A 232 -12.16 -1.29 10.15
C LYS A 232 -10.66 -1.10 9.89
N HIS A 233 -10.30 -0.55 8.72
CA HIS A 233 -8.94 -0.39 8.22
C HIS A 233 -8.68 1.05 7.76
N PRO A 234 -8.87 2.05 8.63
CA PRO A 234 -8.83 3.46 8.25
C PRO A 234 -7.44 3.93 7.78
N ALA A 235 -6.37 3.30 8.28
CA ALA A 235 -5.00 3.60 7.85
C ALA A 235 -4.76 3.20 6.39
N ASP A 236 -5.22 2.02 5.96
CA ASP A 236 -5.08 1.57 4.58
C ASP A 236 -5.98 2.38 3.64
N ALA A 237 -7.22 2.68 4.05
CA ALA A 237 -8.12 3.55 3.28
C ALA A 237 -7.49 4.93 3.00
N ARG A 238 -6.92 5.59 4.02
CA ARG A 238 -6.21 6.87 3.86
C ARG A 238 -4.95 6.74 3.00
N ARG A 239 -4.17 5.67 3.19
CA ARG A 239 -2.96 5.41 2.37
C ARG A 239 -3.33 5.33 0.89
N ARG A 240 -4.40 4.61 0.54
CA ARG A 240 -4.88 4.51 -0.84
C ARG A 240 -5.34 5.86 -1.40
N ASP A 241 -6.07 6.66 -0.61
CA ASP A 241 -6.48 8.01 -1.03
C ASP A 241 -5.28 8.91 -1.30
N ASN A 242 -4.29 8.90 -0.39
CA ASN A 242 -3.06 9.67 -0.54
C ASN A 242 -2.27 9.23 -1.79
N ASN A 243 -2.13 7.93 -2.01
CA ASN A 243 -1.47 7.39 -3.20
C ASN A 243 -2.15 7.87 -4.49
N ILE A 244 -3.49 7.80 -4.55
CA ILE A 244 -4.25 8.25 -5.73
C ILE A 244 -4.06 9.77 -5.93
N GLU A 245 -4.08 10.54 -4.85
CA GLU A 245 -3.83 11.97 -4.89
C GLU A 245 -2.42 12.32 -5.41
N GLU A 246 -1.39 11.71 -4.84
CA GLU A 246 0.01 11.94 -5.26
C GLU A 246 0.25 11.59 -6.73
N ILE A 247 -0.41 10.55 -7.23
CA ILE A 247 -0.30 10.09 -8.61
C ILE A 247 -1.01 11.01 -9.59
N THR A 248 -2.17 11.57 -9.21
CA THR A 248 -3.04 12.33 -10.13
C THR A 248 -2.91 13.84 -9.99
N ALA A 249 -2.26 14.33 -8.93
CA ALA A 249 -1.97 15.74 -8.70
C ALA A 249 -0.46 15.99 -8.50
N PRO A 250 0.40 15.73 -9.51
CA PRO A 250 1.85 15.79 -9.37
C PRO A 250 2.41 17.20 -9.09
N THR A 251 1.60 18.25 -9.27
CA THR A 251 1.97 19.65 -8.97
C THR A 251 1.74 20.06 -7.52
N ARG A 252 1.11 19.22 -6.70
CA ARG A 252 1.01 19.47 -5.26
C ARG A 252 2.40 19.23 -4.66
N PRO A 253 3.01 20.20 -3.95
CA PRO A 253 4.30 19.97 -3.32
C PRO A 253 4.16 18.75 -2.41
N LYS A 254 4.91 17.69 -2.72
CA LYS A 254 4.91 16.47 -1.93
C LYS A 254 5.21 16.86 -0.48
N PRO A 255 4.50 16.31 0.52
CA PRO A 255 4.98 16.39 1.88
C PRO A 255 6.39 15.81 1.88
N ILE A 256 7.40 16.66 2.10
CA ILE A 256 8.81 16.26 2.13
C ILE A 256 8.89 15.02 3.05
N SER A 257 9.34 13.89 2.51
CA SER A 257 9.33 12.64 3.27
C SER A 257 10.21 12.81 4.52
N LYS A 258 10.00 11.99 5.56
CA LYS A 258 10.86 12.06 6.75
C LYS A 258 12.34 11.85 6.40
N LEU A 259 12.62 11.06 5.35
CA LEU A 259 13.95 10.84 4.84
C LEU A 259 14.48 12.09 4.12
N ASP A 260 13.70 12.71 3.24
CA ASP A 260 14.11 13.94 2.55
C ASP A 260 14.30 15.10 3.54
N LYS A 261 13.49 15.18 4.60
CA LYS A 261 13.67 16.15 5.69
C LYS A 261 14.97 15.88 6.44
N LEU A 262 15.27 14.62 6.73
CA LEU A 262 16.51 14.22 7.40
C LEU A 262 17.72 14.54 6.51
N GLU A 263 17.68 14.18 5.23
CA GLU A 263 18.73 14.48 4.26
C GLU A 263 18.95 15.99 4.12
N ALA A 264 17.87 16.78 4.02
CA ALA A 264 17.97 18.24 3.98
C ALA A 264 18.56 18.84 5.26
N MET A 265 18.18 18.33 6.43
CA MET A 265 18.78 18.74 7.71
C MET A 265 20.26 18.37 7.78
N MET A 266 20.66 17.16 7.37
CA MET A 266 22.06 16.75 7.31
C MET A 266 22.85 17.63 6.33
N HIS A 267 22.30 17.91 5.16
CA HIS A 267 22.95 18.76 4.16
C HIS A 267 23.13 20.19 4.66
N GLY A 268 22.12 20.74 5.35
CA GLY A 268 22.21 22.05 5.99
C GLY A 268 23.32 22.07 7.05
N LEU A 269 23.33 21.10 7.97
CA LEU A 269 24.34 21.00 9.03
C LEU A 269 25.76 20.79 8.47
N LEU A 270 25.93 19.96 7.44
CA LEU A 270 27.24 19.71 6.83
C LEU A 270 27.83 20.94 6.13
N ASN A 271 26.97 21.85 5.66
CA ASN A 271 27.39 23.08 4.98
C ASN A 271 27.31 24.33 5.88
N ASP A 272 26.94 24.16 7.14
CA ASP A 272 26.73 25.23 8.12
C ASP A 272 28.06 25.74 8.69
N LYS A 273 28.82 26.48 7.89
CA LYS A 273 30.14 26.99 8.28
C LYS A 273 30.08 28.08 9.36
N ASP A 274 28.97 28.80 9.46
CA ASP A 274 28.79 29.93 10.37
C ASP A 274 27.82 29.64 11.53
N GLY A 275 27.26 28.44 11.58
CA GLY A 275 26.34 28.00 12.63
C GLY A 275 24.93 28.60 12.51
N SER A 276 24.62 29.27 11.41
CA SER A 276 23.32 29.90 11.19
C SER A 276 22.21 28.87 11.02
N PHE A 277 22.48 27.76 10.33
CA PHE A 277 21.50 26.70 10.10
C PHE A 277 21.18 25.95 11.40
N ALA A 278 22.19 25.63 12.21
CA ALA A 278 22.00 25.00 13.51
C ALA A 278 21.16 25.88 14.45
N LYS A 279 21.40 27.21 14.45
CA LYS A 279 20.56 28.16 15.22
C LYS A 279 19.11 28.16 14.77
N GLN A 280 18.88 28.11 13.45
CA GLN A 280 17.53 28.03 12.90
C GLN A 280 16.83 26.73 13.33
N VAL A 281 17.50 25.58 13.20
CA VAL A 281 16.94 24.28 13.61
C VAL A 281 16.58 24.26 15.09
N LEU A 282 17.42 24.83 15.97
CA LEU A 282 17.11 24.93 17.40
C LEU A 282 15.90 25.84 17.67
N ALA A 283 15.80 26.97 16.96
CA ALA A 283 14.68 27.90 17.10
C ALA A 283 13.35 27.29 16.63
N GLU A 284 13.36 26.53 15.53
CA GLU A 284 12.18 25.82 15.00
C GLU A 284 11.73 24.67 15.89
N ASN A 285 12.62 24.13 16.73
CA ASN A 285 12.34 23.02 17.66
C ASN A 285 12.34 23.45 19.13
N ARG A 286 12.00 24.71 19.40
CA ARG A 286 12.12 25.34 20.72
C ARG A 286 11.45 24.55 21.84
N GLU A 287 10.26 24.00 21.62
CA GLU A 287 9.55 23.20 22.63
C GLU A 287 10.33 21.97 23.07
N VAL A 288 11.00 21.29 22.14
CA VAL A 288 11.84 20.11 22.42
C VAL A 288 13.11 20.52 23.15
N VAL A 289 13.73 21.63 22.73
CA VAL A 289 14.91 22.20 23.37
C VAL A 289 14.62 22.61 24.81
N ASP A 290 13.50 23.29 25.05
CA ASP A 290 13.07 23.72 26.38
C ASP A 290 12.80 22.51 27.29
N ALA A 291 12.14 21.48 26.78
CA ALA A 291 11.89 20.24 27.52
C ALA A 291 13.20 19.49 27.85
N PHE A 292 14.17 19.47 26.94
CA PHE A 292 15.49 18.89 27.18
C PHE A 292 16.25 19.66 28.26
N ASN A 293 16.28 21.00 28.16
CA ASN A 293 16.95 21.86 29.12
C ASN A 293 16.35 21.72 30.52
N ALA A 294 15.01 21.64 30.63
CA ALA A 294 14.33 21.39 31.90
C ALA A 294 14.79 20.08 32.55
N LYS A 295 14.90 19.00 31.78
CA LYS A 295 15.40 17.70 32.26
C LYS A 295 16.87 17.74 32.69
N VAL A 296 17.70 18.49 31.97
CA VAL A 296 19.12 18.66 32.34
C VAL A 296 19.24 19.40 33.66
N GLN A 297 18.47 20.46 33.87
CA GLN A 297 18.45 21.21 35.14
C GLN A 297 17.97 20.33 36.29
N GLU A 298 16.87 19.60 36.10
CA GLU A 298 16.35 18.67 37.12
C GLU A 298 17.41 17.63 37.53
N LYS A 299 18.12 17.07 36.55
CA LYS A 299 19.17 16.08 36.83
C LYS A 299 20.37 16.71 37.56
N MET A 300 20.79 17.91 37.19
CA MET A 300 21.86 18.63 37.91
C MET A 300 21.47 18.95 39.36
N GLU A 301 20.21 19.31 39.61
CA GLU A 301 19.69 19.58 40.95
C GLU A 301 19.70 18.30 41.80
N GLN A 302 19.28 17.16 41.22
CA GLN A 302 19.33 15.85 41.87
C GLN A 302 20.78 15.43 42.20
N GLU A 303 21.72 15.61 41.27
CA GLU A 303 23.14 15.31 41.50
C GLU A 303 23.72 16.19 42.62
N ARG A 304 23.42 17.50 42.63
CA ARG A 304 23.85 18.41 43.71
C ARG A 304 23.29 17.99 45.08
N GLN A 305 22.01 17.62 45.14
CA GLN A 305 21.40 17.16 46.39
C GLN A 305 22.02 15.83 46.87
N GLN A 306 22.36 14.91 45.97
CA GLN A 306 23.07 13.68 46.33
C GLN A 306 24.50 13.95 46.80
N THR A 307 25.22 14.87 46.18
CA THR A 307 26.57 15.25 46.63
C THR A 307 26.51 15.93 48.00
N ALA A 308 25.58 16.86 48.22
CA ALA A 308 25.39 17.50 49.51
C ALA A 308 25.00 16.48 50.61
N ALA A 309 24.12 15.53 50.30
CA ALA A 309 23.75 14.46 51.24
C ALA A 309 24.95 13.55 51.58
N ARG A 310 25.81 13.24 50.59
CA ARG A 310 27.05 12.50 50.81
C ARG A 310 28.03 13.29 51.68
N GLU A 311 28.25 14.57 51.40
CA GLU A 311 29.15 15.41 52.21
C GLU A 311 28.67 15.56 53.66
N ILE A 312 27.36 15.71 53.89
CA ILE A 312 26.76 15.75 55.24
C ILE A 312 26.95 14.41 55.95
N SER A 313 26.76 13.27 55.27
CA SER A 313 26.97 11.95 55.86
C SER A 313 28.44 11.71 56.27
N VAL A 314 29.39 12.21 55.48
CA VAL A 314 30.84 12.11 55.75
C VAL A 314 31.27 13.02 56.92
N GLN A 315 30.60 14.16 57.12
CA GLN A 315 30.86 15.04 58.28
C GLN A 315 30.23 14.52 59.57
N GLN A 316 29.09 13.82 59.50
CA GLN A 316 28.38 13.32 60.69
C GLN A 316 28.91 11.97 61.21
N ASN A 317 29.70 11.22 60.43
CA ASN A 317 30.37 9.99 60.85
C ASN A 317 31.89 10.04 60.57
N PRO A 318 32.72 10.51 61.51
CA PRO A 318 34.18 10.64 61.31
C PRO A 318 34.93 9.30 61.18
N ALA A 319 34.29 8.18 61.50
CA ALA A 319 34.90 6.84 61.55
C ALA A 319 35.34 6.29 60.17
N GLU A 320 34.89 6.89 59.06
CA GLU A 320 35.35 6.50 57.72
C GLU A 320 36.62 7.23 57.25
N ARG A 321 37.14 8.20 58.03
CA ARG A 321 38.45 8.83 57.73
C ARG A 321 39.65 7.96 58.15
N GLU A 322 39.51 7.01 59.07
CA GLU A 322 40.65 6.28 59.66
C GLU A 322 40.90 4.86 59.11
N LEU A 323 40.05 4.34 58.21
CA LEU A 323 40.20 2.95 57.70
C LEU A 323 40.93 2.83 56.35
N GLY A 324 41.32 3.94 55.70
CA GLY A 324 42.06 3.94 54.44
C GLY A 324 43.59 3.93 54.58
N GLY A 325 44.12 4.02 55.80
CA GLY A 325 45.56 4.08 56.08
C GLY A 325 46.11 2.77 56.63
N ARG A 326 46.22 1.72 55.80
CA ARG A 326 47.07 0.56 56.12
C ARG A 326 48.14 0.35 55.04
N SER A 327 49.34 0.78 55.42
CA SER A 327 50.64 0.41 54.87
C SER A 327 50.77 -1.10 54.66
N PHE A 328 51.22 -1.50 53.47
CA PHE A 328 52.00 -2.72 53.26
C PHE A 328 53.36 -2.30 52.70
N GLY A 329 54.38 -2.50 53.52
CA GLY A 329 55.76 -2.65 53.06
C GLY A 329 56.04 -4.09 52.67
#